data_AF-A0A6J1WRY5-F1
#
_entry.id   AF-A0A6J1WRY5-F1
#
_cell.length_a   1.000
_cell.length_b   1.000
_cell.length_c   1.000
_cell.angle_alpha   90.00
_cell.angle_beta   90.00
_cell.angle_gamma   90.00
#
_symmetry.space_group_name_H-M   'P 1'
#
loop_
_entity.id
_entity.type
_entity.pdbx_description
1 polymer ?
#
loop_
_entity_poly.entity_id
_entity_poly.type
_entity_poly.pdbx_seq_one_letter_code
_entity_poly.pdbx_strand_id
1 'polypeptide(L)'
;MHNRGVNPEMTADRKSHDDCENHSKYSSSQRRLPVPQVPPVELLPSIAIDVFTITIVTYTITMSMALIFASKEKYEIDANQELLALGASNVFGSFFCCAPFCASLSRSYIQYQAGSKTCVTSVVSALLILCVLLWVGPFFEQLPRCVLAGIIVVSLKGMFVQVKELPKFWKLSKLDAVVWLVTFLVTVLVNIDIGLGAGLAASVGALFCRAQKPYTCLLGRVLNTDLYLDIKRYRAAEELPGIKIFHYCGGLNFASKNLFRSTLFRKIGYMKPAELSHDEDNNLTRSESYEWDPTIGSRVHCVIVDASALSYVDAPGIKTLVSIHHELVASNITLLLAGANGPVLEMIERYNSLETDRLQLDTFPTVHDAVVYYKVLEAKRHDVTTTVTMT
;
A
#
# COMPACT_ATOMS: atom_id res chain seq x y z
N MET A 1 32.10 -62.98 18.85
CA MET A 1 30.86 -63.49 19.48
C MET A 1 30.63 -62.62 20.71
N HIS A 2 29.53 -61.90 20.93
CA HIS A 2 28.17 -62.03 20.47
C HIS A 2 27.52 -60.64 20.60
N ASN A 3 26.95 -60.16 19.49
CA ASN A 3 26.18 -58.93 19.39
C ASN A 3 24.86 -59.14 20.16
N ARG A 4 24.68 -58.55 21.34
CA ARG A 4 23.35 -58.51 21.99
C ARG A 4 22.61 -57.30 21.44
N GLY A 5 21.91 -57.55 20.33
CA GLY A 5 20.93 -56.62 19.77
C GLY A 5 19.88 -56.29 20.83
N VAL A 6 19.68 -55.00 21.05
CA VAL A 6 18.47 -54.48 21.71
C VAL A 6 17.32 -54.84 20.78
N ASN A 7 16.44 -55.72 21.25
CA ASN A 7 15.35 -56.28 20.47
C ASN A 7 14.35 -55.14 20.11
N PRO A 8 14.18 -54.77 18.83
CA PRO A 8 13.38 -53.62 18.43
C PRO A 8 11.87 -53.78 18.69
N GLU A 9 11.39 -55.00 18.91
CA GLU A 9 10.00 -55.24 19.34
C GLU A 9 9.73 -54.77 20.78
N MET A 10 10.71 -54.85 21.69
CA MET A 10 10.51 -54.49 23.10
C MET A 10 10.56 -52.98 23.36
N THR A 11 11.20 -52.22 22.47
CA THR A 11 11.17 -50.74 22.45
C THR A 11 9.96 -50.20 21.69
N ALA A 12 9.45 -50.91 20.68
CA ALA A 12 8.19 -50.58 20.03
C ALA A 12 7.00 -50.78 20.98
N ASP A 13 6.98 -51.88 21.73
CA ASP A 13 5.88 -52.22 22.64
C ASP A 13 5.78 -51.24 23.83
N ARG A 14 6.93 -50.77 24.36
CA ARG A 14 6.97 -49.68 25.37
C ARG A 14 6.48 -48.35 24.83
N LYS A 15 6.81 -48.02 23.58
CA LYS A 15 6.38 -46.76 22.95
C LYS A 15 4.88 -46.78 22.64
N SER A 16 4.33 -47.93 22.23
CA SER A 16 2.87 -48.11 22.09
C SER A 16 2.15 -48.17 23.43
N HIS A 17 2.77 -48.70 24.49
CA HIS A 17 2.20 -48.65 25.84
C HIS A 17 2.17 -47.22 26.39
N ASP A 18 3.24 -46.44 26.21
CA ASP A 18 3.31 -45.01 26.60
C ASP A 18 2.35 -44.13 25.77
N ASP A 19 2.19 -44.42 24.46
CA ASP A 19 1.23 -43.72 23.60
C ASP A 19 -0.22 -44.06 23.97
N CYS A 20 -0.52 -45.30 24.37
CA CYS A 20 -1.83 -45.71 24.92
C CYS A 20 -2.10 -45.13 26.31
N GLU A 21 -1.09 -45.00 27.17
CA GLU A 21 -1.23 -44.43 28.52
C GLU A 21 -1.43 -42.90 28.46
N ASN A 22 -0.79 -42.22 27.50
CA ASN A 22 -1.03 -40.80 27.20
C ASN A 22 -2.38 -40.57 26.50
N HIS A 23 -2.82 -41.45 25.60
CA HIS A 23 -4.17 -41.39 25.04
C HIS A 23 -5.26 -41.65 26.10
N SER A 24 -5.00 -42.55 27.06
CA SER A 24 -5.88 -42.85 28.19
C SER A 24 -6.03 -41.65 29.15
N LYS A 25 -4.96 -40.89 29.40
CA LYS A 25 -5.04 -39.65 30.20
C LYS A 25 -5.81 -38.51 29.53
N TYR A 26 -5.79 -38.41 28.20
CA TYR A 26 -6.57 -37.41 27.47
C TYR A 26 -8.06 -37.77 27.34
N SER A 27 -8.39 -39.06 27.21
CA SER A 27 -9.79 -39.55 27.17
C SER A 27 -10.47 -39.48 28.55
N SER A 28 -9.75 -39.79 29.63
CA SER A 28 -10.33 -39.82 30.98
C SER A 28 -10.58 -38.43 31.61
N SER A 29 -10.05 -37.34 31.03
CA SER A 29 -10.15 -35.98 31.57
C SER A 29 -11.35 -35.17 31.03
N GLN A 30 -12.24 -35.74 30.20
CA GLN A 30 -13.33 -34.97 29.57
C GLN A 30 -14.54 -34.66 30.49
N ARG A 31 -14.60 -35.20 31.71
CA ARG A 31 -15.78 -35.03 32.59
C ARG A 31 -15.63 -33.96 33.67
N ARG A 32 -14.53 -33.20 33.68
CA ARG A 32 -14.25 -32.19 34.70
C ARG A 32 -13.87 -30.87 34.05
N LEU A 33 -14.34 -29.78 34.65
CA LEU A 33 -13.85 -28.45 34.30
C LEU A 33 -12.32 -28.42 34.51
N PRO A 34 -11.55 -27.82 33.59
CA PRO A 34 -10.11 -27.70 33.74
C PRO A 34 -9.80 -26.91 35.03
N VAL A 35 -8.86 -27.41 35.81
CA VAL A 35 -8.35 -26.69 36.98
C VAL A 35 -7.51 -25.50 36.51
N PRO A 36 -7.61 -24.32 37.14
CA PRO A 36 -6.78 -23.19 36.78
C PRO A 36 -5.30 -23.51 37.05
N GLN A 37 -4.46 -23.32 36.03
CA GLN A 37 -3.01 -23.50 36.06
C GLN A 37 -2.32 -22.21 35.66
N VAL A 38 -1.24 -21.84 36.35
CA VAL A 38 -0.46 -20.64 35.99
C VAL A 38 0.38 -20.96 34.74
N PRO A 39 0.33 -20.14 33.68
CA PRO A 39 1.13 -20.37 32.49
C PRO A 39 2.63 -20.22 32.81
N PRO A 40 3.50 -21.13 32.33
CA PRO A 40 4.94 -21.10 32.60
C PRO A 40 5.60 -19.90 31.89
N VAL A 41 5.87 -18.84 32.65
CA VAL A 41 6.47 -17.59 32.14
C VAL A 41 7.91 -17.75 31.65
N GLU A 42 8.59 -18.82 32.05
CA GLU A 42 9.96 -19.14 31.64
C GLU A 42 10.09 -19.42 30.14
N LEU A 43 9.01 -19.89 29.50
CA LEU A 43 8.95 -20.16 28.06
C LEU A 43 8.68 -18.90 27.23
N LEU A 44 8.30 -17.79 27.85
CA LEU A 44 7.89 -16.58 27.12
C LEU A 44 8.99 -16.05 26.17
N PRO A 45 10.29 -16.02 26.55
CA PRO A 45 11.34 -15.54 25.65
C PRO A 45 11.52 -16.43 24.41
N SER A 46 11.31 -17.74 24.51
CA SER A 46 11.54 -18.67 23.39
C SER A 46 10.41 -18.62 22.35
N ILE A 47 9.19 -18.24 22.75
CA ILE A 47 8.02 -18.15 21.85
C ILE A 47 7.62 -16.71 21.52
N ALA A 48 8.40 -15.70 21.92
CA ALA A 48 8.01 -14.29 21.82
C ALA A 48 7.67 -13.86 20.38
N ILE A 49 8.43 -14.33 19.39
CA ILE A 49 8.24 -14.00 17.96
C ILE A 49 6.93 -14.63 17.43
N ASP A 50 6.67 -15.88 17.78
CA ASP A 50 5.45 -16.59 17.38
C ASP A 50 4.21 -15.93 18.00
N VAL A 51 4.29 -15.59 19.30
CA VAL A 51 3.21 -14.91 20.03
C VAL A 51 2.92 -13.54 19.42
N PHE A 52 3.95 -12.77 19.05
CA PHE A 52 3.77 -11.48 18.39
C PHE A 52 3.03 -11.62 17.05
N THR A 53 3.44 -12.59 16.23
CA THR A 53 2.81 -12.89 14.94
C THR A 53 1.35 -13.31 15.12
N ILE A 54 1.07 -14.24 16.03
CA ILE A 54 -0.29 -14.70 16.34
C ILE A 54 -1.14 -13.53 16.83
N THR A 55 -0.60 -12.64 17.66
CA THR A 55 -1.33 -11.47 18.18
C THR A 55 -1.75 -10.53 17.05
N ILE A 56 -0.84 -10.22 16.12
CA ILE A 56 -1.17 -9.37 14.96
C ILE A 56 -2.27 -10.01 14.12
N VAL A 57 -2.16 -11.31 13.82
CA VAL A 57 -3.13 -12.01 12.97
C VAL A 57 -4.50 -12.10 13.65
N THR A 58 -4.54 -12.51 14.92
CA THR A 58 -5.79 -12.67 15.70
C THR A 58 -6.50 -11.34 15.90
N TYR A 59 -5.77 -10.27 16.21
CA TYR A 59 -6.32 -8.93 16.30
C TYR A 59 -6.84 -8.44 14.95
N THR A 60 -6.06 -8.60 13.88
CA THR A 60 -6.46 -8.17 12.52
C THR A 60 -7.74 -8.86 12.05
N ILE A 61 -7.88 -10.16 12.29
CA ILE A 61 -9.09 -10.92 11.95
C ILE A 61 -10.29 -10.42 12.76
N THR A 62 -10.10 -10.18 14.07
CA THR A 62 -11.14 -9.69 14.97
C THR A 62 -11.62 -8.29 14.56
N MET A 63 -10.69 -7.36 14.33
CA MET A 63 -10.98 -6.03 13.80
C MET A 63 -11.69 -6.06 12.45
N SER A 64 -11.20 -6.87 11.52
CA SER A 64 -11.80 -6.98 10.17
C SER A 64 -13.24 -7.49 10.26
N MET A 65 -13.50 -8.48 11.11
CA MET A 65 -14.85 -8.97 11.33
C MET A 65 -15.74 -7.91 11.98
N ALA A 66 -15.24 -7.23 13.02
CA ALA A 66 -16.00 -6.19 13.71
C ALA A 66 -16.39 -5.07 12.73
N LEU A 67 -15.45 -4.58 11.91
CA LEU A 67 -15.70 -3.55 10.90
C LEU A 67 -16.76 -3.96 9.86
N ILE A 68 -16.80 -5.24 9.46
CA ILE A 68 -17.84 -5.76 8.55
C ILE A 68 -19.24 -5.60 9.17
N PHE A 69 -19.41 -5.91 10.45
CA PHE A 69 -20.71 -5.79 11.12
C PHE A 69 -21.05 -4.34 11.50
N ALA A 70 -20.07 -3.54 11.92
CA ALA A 70 -20.23 -2.10 12.13
C ALA A 70 -20.70 -1.37 10.87
N SER A 71 -20.15 -1.72 9.71
CA SER A 71 -20.60 -1.14 8.44
C SER A 71 -22.04 -1.53 8.10
N LYS A 72 -22.46 -2.77 8.41
CA LYS A 72 -23.84 -3.24 8.15
C LYS A 72 -24.86 -2.61 9.08
N GLU A 73 -24.55 -2.53 10.37
CA GLU A 73 -25.45 -2.03 11.42
C GLU A 73 -25.25 -0.54 11.72
N LYS A 74 -24.30 0.12 11.05
CA LYS A 74 -24.00 1.56 11.15
C LYS A 74 -23.66 2.03 12.57
N TYR A 75 -22.80 1.29 13.26
CA TYR A 75 -22.23 1.71 14.54
C TYR A 75 -20.70 1.90 14.43
N GLU A 76 -20.11 2.62 15.38
CA GLU A 76 -18.67 2.84 15.44
C GLU A 76 -17.99 1.83 16.39
N ILE A 77 -16.75 1.46 16.08
CA ILE A 77 -15.94 0.54 16.88
C ILE A 77 -14.74 1.28 17.42
N ASP A 78 -14.49 1.12 18.72
CA ASP A 78 -13.21 1.51 19.32
C ASP A 78 -12.19 0.37 19.19
N ALA A 79 -11.14 0.63 18.41
CA ALA A 79 -10.05 -0.31 18.17
C ALA A 79 -9.30 -0.68 19.47
N ASN A 80 -9.10 0.29 20.38
CA ASN A 80 -8.39 0.06 21.63
C ASN A 80 -9.20 -0.83 22.56
N GLN A 81 -10.52 -0.62 22.61
CA GLN A 81 -11.42 -1.42 23.45
C GLN A 81 -11.43 -2.89 23.02
N GLU A 82 -11.50 -3.16 21.71
CA GLU A 82 -11.46 -4.52 21.17
C GLU A 82 -10.09 -5.19 21.37
N LEU A 83 -8.98 -4.44 21.24
CA LEU A 83 -7.64 -4.96 21.54
C LEU A 83 -7.53 -5.38 23.01
N LEU A 84 -7.99 -4.52 23.93
CA LEU A 84 -8.01 -4.82 25.36
C LEU A 84 -8.93 -6.00 25.69
N ALA A 85 -10.13 -6.06 25.09
CA ALA A 85 -11.07 -7.15 25.30
C ALA A 85 -10.50 -8.49 24.82
N LEU A 86 -9.89 -8.53 23.63
CA LEU A 86 -9.25 -9.72 23.06
C LEU A 86 -8.05 -10.16 23.91
N GLY A 87 -7.21 -9.21 24.34
CA GLY A 87 -6.06 -9.48 25.20
C GLY A 87 -6.48 -10.04 26.56
N ALA A 88 -7.41 -9.37 27.25
CA ALA A 88 -7.93 -9.81 28.54
C ALA A 88 -8.58 -11.20 28.46
N SER A 89 -9.32 -11.48 27.38
CA SER A 89 -9.97 -12.77 27.16
C SER A 89 -8.95 -13.90 26.94
N ASN A 90 -7.87 -13.66 26.19
CA ASN A 90 -6.81 -14.64 25.98
C ASN A 90 -5.94 -14.85 27.24
N VAL A 91 -5.67 -13.79 28.02
CA VAL A 91 -5.00 -13.91 29.32
C VAL A 91 -5.84 -14.76 30.27
N PHE A 92 -7.15 -14.50 30.38
CA PHE A 92 -8.05 -15.31 31.19
C PHE A 92 -8.08 -16.78 30.71
N GLY A 93 -8.15 -17.01 29.39
CA GLY A 93 -8.13 -18.35 28.82
C GLY A 93 -6.83 -19.12 29.06
N SER A 94 -5.69 -18.44 29.16
CA SER A 94 -4.39 -19.07 29.37
C SER A 94 -4.32 -19.88 30.69
N PHE A 95 -5.07 -19.47 31.71
CA PHE A 95 -5.15 -20.19 32.98
C PHE A 95 -5.87 -21.53 32.89
N PHE A 96 -6.61 -21.78 31.81
CA PHE A 96 -7.38 -23.02 31.60
C PHE A 96 -6.81 -23.88 30.46
N CYS A 97 -5.54 -23.68 30.12
CA CYS A 97 -4.86 -24.36 29.01
C CYS A 97 -5.54 -24.14 27.64
N CYS A 98 -6.24 -23.01 27.46
CA CYS A 98 -6.87 -22.68 26.18
C CYS A 98 -5.82 -22.26 25.14
N ALA A 99 -5.97 -22.75 23.90
CA ALA A 99 -5.26 -22.22 22.76
C ALA A 99 -5.69 -20.76 22.49
N PRO A 100 -4.81 -19.92 21.92
CA PRO A 100 -5.16 -18.56 21.55
C PRO A 100 -6.33 -18.55 20.57
N PHE A 101 -7.31 -17.67 20.81
CA PHE A 101 -8.53 -17.59 20.01
C PHE A 101 -8.77 -16.17 19.50
N CYS A 102 -9.52 -16.09 18.41
CA CYS A 102 -9.96 -14.85 17.77
C CYS A 102 -11.41 -14.96 17.31
N ALA A 103 -11.94 -13.86 16.78
CA ALA A 103 -13.29 -13.86 16.22
C ALA A 103 -13.42 -14.81 15.02
N SER A 104 -14.60 -15.41 14.86
CA SER A 104 -14.87 -16.38 13.80
C SER A 104 -15.96 -15.83 12.87
N LEU A 105 -15.54 -15.35 11.69
CA LEU A 105 -16.44 -14.77 10.70
C LEU A 105 -17.62 -15.69 10.37
N SER A 106 -17.38 -16.99 10.19
CA SER A 106 -18.42 -17.97 9.87
C SER A 106 -19.47 -18.10 10.98
N ARG A 107 -19.06 -18.20 12.25
CA ARG A 107 -19.99 -18.32 13.38
C ARG A 107 -20.78 -17.03 13.60
N SER A 108 -20.09 -15.90 13.58
CA SER A 108 -20.72 -14.58 13.76
C SER A 108 -21.66 -14.23 12.62
N TYR A 109 -21.35 -14.64 11.39
CA TYR A 109 -22.25 -14.46 10.25
C TYR A 109 -23.54 -15.27 10.36
N ILE A 110 -23.46 -16.53 10.81
CA ILE A 110 -24.65 -17.35 11.06
C ILE A 110 -25.48 -16.75 12.20
N GLN A 111 -24.83 -16.36 13.31
CA GLN A 111 -25.49 -15.71 14.44
C GLN A 111 -26.18 -14.40 14.04
N TYR A 112 -25.55 -13.63 13.16
CA TYR A 112 -26.12 -12.42 12.56
C TYR A 112 -27.34 -12.73 11.68
N GLN A 113 -27.24 -13.72 10.79
CA GLN A 113 -28.38 -14.15 9.95
C GLN A 113 -29.55 -14.68 10.78
N ALA A 114 -29.29 -15.30 11.93
CA ALA A 114 -30.30 -15.74 12.88
C ALA A 114 -30.98 -14.58 13.63
N GLY A 115 -30.60 -13.33 13.39
CA GLY A 115 -31.20 -12.14 13.99
C GLY A 115 -30.70 -11.83 15.41
N SER A 116 -29.55 -12.36 15.82
CA SER A 116 -28.94 -12.04 17.12
C SER A 116 -28.50 -10.58 17.17
N LYS A 117 -28.89 -9.87 18.24
CA LYS A 117 -28.59 -8.45 18.46
C LYS A 117 -27.76 -8.16 19.71
N THR A 118 -27.60 -9.15 20.59
CA THR A 118 -26.96 -8.97 21.90
C THR A 118 -25.95 -10.07 22.20
N CYS A 119 -24.97 -9.76 23.05
CA CYS A 119 -23.94 -10.71 23.48
C CYS A 119 -24.49 -11.90 24.29
N VAL A 120 -25.74 -11.83 24.75
CA VAL A 120 -26.43 -12.91 25.48
C VAL A 120 -26.46 -14.20 24.65
N THR A 121 -26.59 -14.09 23.32
CA THR A 121 -26.56 -15.25 22.43
C THR A 121 -25.24 -16.02 22.51
N SER A 122 -24.11 -15.31 22.69
CA SER A 122 -22.79 -15.94 22.84
C SER A 122 -22.66 -16.66 24.19
N VAL A 123 -23.26 -16.11 25.25
CA VAL A 123 -23.31 -16.77 26.57
C VAL A 123 -24.15 -18.04 26.51
N VAL A 124 -25.34 -17.98 25.91
CA VAL A 124 -26.20 -19.16 25.70
C VAL A 124 -25.48 -20.22 24.88
N SER A 125 -24.77 -19.82 23.82
CA SER A 125 -23.98 -20.74 22.99
C SER A 125 -22.86 -21.41 23.79
N ALA A 126 -22.15 -20.66 24.65
CA ALA A 126 -21.11 -21.20 25.52
C ALA A 126 -21.67 -22.21 26.53
N LEU A 127 -22.81 -21.91 27.15
CA LEU A 127 -23.49 -22.83 28.08
C LEU A 127 -23.94 -24.11 27.38
N LEU A 128 -24.48 -24.01 26.17
CA LEU A 128 -24.87 -25.18 25.36
C LEU A 128 -23.66 -26.06 25.07
N ILE A 129 -22.55 -25.46 24.61
CA ILE A 129 -21.31 -26.20 24.34
C ILE A 129 -20.81 -26.88 25.62
N LEU A 130 -20.85 -26.20 26.77
CA LEU A 130 -20.46 -26.79 28.05
C LEU A 130 -21.33 -28.01 28.41
N CYS A 131 -22.66 -27.92 28.27
CA CYS A 131 -23.56 -29.05 28.51
C CYS A 131 -23.28 -30.23 27.56
N VAL A 132 -23.04 -29.93 26.27
CA VAL A 132 -22.71 -30.96 25.27
C VAL A 132 -21.40 -31.65 25.60
N LEU A 133 -20.36 -30.92 26.02
CA LEU A 133 -19.09 -31.52 26.40
C LEU A 133 -19.22 -32.42 27.64
N LEU A 134 -19.98 -31.99 28.66
CA LEU A 134 -20.13 -32.75 29.91
C LEU A 134 -21.01 -34.01 29.76
N TRP A 135 -22.06 -33.97 28.93
CA TRP A 135 -23.00 -35.09 28.78
C TRP A 135 -22.78 -35.94 27.53
N VAL A 136 -22.41 -35.31 26.40
CA VAL A 136 -22.30 -35.97 25.08
C VAL A 136 -20.84 -36.28 24.73
N GLY A 137 -19.86 -35.74 25.47
CA GLY A 137 -18.42 -35.98 25.29
C GLY A 137 -18.02 -37.43 24.97
N PRO A 138 -18.49 -38.44 25.73
CA PRO A 138 -18.15 -39.85 25.48
C PRO A 138 -18.55 -40.37 24.09
N PHE A 139 -19.59 -39.81 23.47
CA PHE A 139 -20.00 -40.20 22.12
C PHE A 139 -19.06 -39.67 21.03
N PHE A 140 -18.31 -38.59 21.32
CA PHE A 140 -17.34 -38.02 20.38
C PHE A 140 -15.99 -38.75 20.39
N GLU A 141 -15.70 -39.61 21.37
CA GLU A 141 -14.46 -40.39 21.38
C GLU A 141 -14.34 -41.36 20.20
N GLN A 142 -15.48 -41.85 19.70
CA GLN A 142 -15.54 -42.81 18.60
C GLN A 142 -15.55 -42.14 17.20
N LEU A 143 -15.42 -40.81 17.12
CA LEU A 143 -15.52 -40.11 15.83
C LEU A 143 -14.30 -40.40 14.93
N PRO A 144 -14.48 -40.93 13.71
CA PRO A 144 -13.37 -41.16 12.80
C PRO A 144 -12.69 -39.86 12.37
N ARG A 145 -11.35 -39.85 12.31
CA ARG A 145 -10.55 -38.69 11.84
C ARG A 145 -10.95 -38.19 10.45
N CYS A 146 -11.46 -39.07 9.59
CA CYS A 146 -11.95 -38.73 8.25
C CYS A 146 -13.14 -37.75 8.27
N VAL A 147 -14.03 -37.87 9.27
CA VAL A 147 -15.18 -36.96 9.41
C VAL A 147 -14.70 -35.55 9.79
N LEU A 148 -13.74 -35.45 10.71
CA LEU A 148 -13.14 -34.17 11.10
C LEU A 148 -12.44 -33.51 9.91
N ALA A 149 -11.67 -34.27 9.13
CA ALA A 149 -11.03 -33.77 7.92
C ALA A 149 -12.05 -33.26 6.88
N GLY A 150 -13.15 -33.98 6.68
CA GLY A 150 -14.24 -33.56 5.80
C GLY A 150 -14.86 -32.23 6.22
N ILE A 151 -15.11 -32.05 7.52
CA ILE A 151 -15.63 -30.78 8.08
C ILE A 151 -14.64 -29.64 7.82
N ILE A 152 -13.33 -29.85 8.04
CA ILE A 152 -12.30 -28.84 7.78
C ILE A 152 -12.29 -28.42 6.30
N VAL A 153 -12.34 -29.37 5.36
CA VAL A 153 -12.36 -29.08 3.92
C VAL A 153 -13.60 -28.25 3.53
N VAL A 154 -14.77 -28.61 4.06
CA VAL A 154 -16.01 -27.86 3.82
C VAL A 154 -15.93 -26.45 4.39
N SER A 155 -15.37 -26.28 5.59
CA SER A 155 -15.19 -24.96 6.22
C SER A 155 -14.20 -24.08 5.44
N LEU A 156 -13.14 -24.65 4.86
CA LEU A 156 -12.11 -23.91 4.12
C LEU A 156 -12.50 -23.64 2.65
N LYS A 157 -13.52 -24.30 2.10
CA LYS A 157 -13.98 -24.12 0.71
C LYS A 157 -14.17 -22.64 0.35
N GLY A 158 -14.77 -21.85 1.25
CA GLY A 158 -15.00 -20.42 1.02
C GLY A 158 -13.70 -19.61 0.85
N MET A 159 -12.64 -19.98 1.58
CA MET A 159 -11.33 -19.34 1.47
C MET A 159 -10.64 -19.69 0.16
N PHE A 160 -10.67 -20.96 -0.26
CA PHE A 160 -10.04 -21.38 -1.53
C PHE A 160 -10.68 -20.74 -2.77
N VAL A 161 -11.98 -20.43 -2.72
CA VAL A 161 -12.68 -19.74 -3.83
C VAL A 161 -12.09 -18.34 -4.07
N GLN A 162 -11.50 -17.69 -3.05
CA GLN A 162 -10.90 -16.35 -3.17
C GLN A 162 -9.72 -16.30 -4.14
N VAL A 163 -9.05 -17.43 -4.43
CA VAL A 163 -7.97 -17.49 -5.44
C VAL A 163 -8.47 -17.05 -6.83
N LYS A 164 -9.77 -17.20 -7.11
CA LYS A 164 -10.39 -16.75 -8.37
C LYS A 164 -10.42 -15.21 -8.52
N GLU A 165 -10.15 -14.45 -7.47
CA GLU A 165 -10.04 -12.97 -7.55
C GLU A 165 -8.68 -12.51 -8.12
N LEU A 166 -7.66 -13.37 -8.18
CA LEU A 166 -6.32 -13.00 -8.67
C LEU A 166 -6.33 -12.42 -10.11
N PRO A 167 -7.03 -13.02 -11.10
CA PRO A 167 -7.09 -12.45 -12.45
C PRO A 167 -7.74 -11.06 -12.49
N LYS A 168 -8.65 -10.77 -11.56
CA LYS A 168 -9.27 -9.45 -11.43
C LYS A 168 -8.26 -8.45 -10.89
N PHE A 169 -7.49 -8.78 -9.85
CA PHE A 169 -6.40 -7.92 -9.37
C PHE A 169 -5.38 -7.63 -10.47
N TRP A 170 -4.98 -8.64 -11.26
CA TRP A 170 -4.02 -8.45 -12.35
C TRP A 170 -4.51 -7.48 -13.43
N LYS A 171 -5.82 -7.45 -13.70
CA LYS A 171 -6.44 -6.52 -14.65
C LYS A 171 -6.58 -5.10 -14.10
N LEU A 172 -6.81 -4.94 -12.79
CA LEU A 172 -6.95 -3.63 -12.15
C LEU A 172 -5.60 -2.99 -11.83
N SER A 173 -4.74 -3.70 -11.10
CA SER A 173 -3.48 -3.20 -10.58
C SER A 173 -2.45 -4.33 -10.49
N LYS A 174 -1.46 -4.25 -11.38
CA LYS A 174 -0.36 -5.24 -11.41
C LYS A 174 0.42 -5.27 -10.08
N LEU A 175 0.59 -4.12 -9.43
CA LEU A 175 1.31 -4.03 -8.15
C LEU A 175 0.56 -4.79 -7.05
N ASP A 176 -0.76 -4.61 -6.94
CA ASP A 176 -1.55 -5.29 -5.91
C ASP A 176 -1.61 -6.80 -6.15
N ALA A 177 -1.65 -7.23 -7.42
CA ALA A 177 -1.59 -8.64 -7.78
C ALA A 177 -0.22 -9.27 -7.45
N VAL A 178 0.89 -8.53 -7.62
CA VAL A 178 2.22 -8.97 -7.21
C VAL A 178 2.31 -9.10 -5.68
N VAL A 179 1.80 -8.13 -4.93
CA VAL A 179 1.75 -8.20 -3.45
C VAL A 179 0.96 -9.43 -3.01
N TRP A 180 -0.20 -9.68 -3.60
CA TRP A 180 -1.01 -10.87 -3.31
C TRP A 180 -0.23 -12.16 -3.60
N LEU A 181 0.40 -12.26 -4.78
CA LEU A 181 1.13 -13.45 -5.22
C LEU A 181 2.35 -13.74 -4.34
N VAL A 182 3.15 -12.72 -4.03
CA VAL A 182 4.33 -12.84 -3.15
C VAL A 182 3.90 -13.29 -1.77
N THR A 183 2.88 -12.65 -1.18
CA THR A 183 2.38 -13.02 0.16
C THR A 183 1.88 -14.46 0.18
N PHE A 184 1.07 -14.86 -0.81
CA PHE A 184 0.54 -16.21 -0.92
C PHE A 184 1.66 -17.26 -1.07
N LEU A 185 2.59 -17.04 -1.99
CA LEU A 185 3.64 -18.00 -2.29
C LEU A 185 4.61 -18.18 -1.11
N VAL A 186 5.01 -17.08 -0.46
CA VAL A 186 5.89 -17.15 0.71
C VAL A 186 5.20 -17.83 1.89
N THR A 187 3.91 -17.53 2.14
CA THR A 187 3.13 -18.16 3.21
C THR A 187 2.98 -19.67 3.01
N VAL A 188 2.74 -20.11 1.78
CA VAL A 188 2.52 -21.53 1.45
C VAL A 188 3.83 -22.33 1.40
N LEU A 189 4.91 -21.76 0.85
CA LEU A 189 6.17 -22.48 0.65
C LEU A 189 7.12 -22.41 1.84
N VAL A 190 7.08 -21.33 2.62
CA VAL A 190 8.02 -21.08 3.71
C VAL A 190 7.32 -21.30 5.04
N ASN A 191 6.67 -20.27 5.57
CA ASN A 191 5.88 -20.31 6.81
C ASN A 191 5.00 -19.04 6.88
N ILE A 192 4.02 -19.05 7.79
CA ILE A 192 3.03 -17.98 7.94
C ILE A 192 3.65 -16.68 8.47
N ASP A 193 4.57 -16.77 9.42
CA ASP A 193 5.31 -15.65 10.00
C ASP A 193 6.15 -14.91 8.94
N ILE A 194 6.94 -15.64 8.16
CA ILE A 194 7.75 -15.08 7.08
C ILE A 194 6.86 -14.55 5.95
N GLY A 195 5.76 -15.26 5.65
CA GLY A 195 4.75 -14.84 4.67
C GLY A 195 4.11 -13.50 5.01
N LEU A 196 3.73 -13.29 6.26
CA LEU A 196 3.18 -12.03 6.75
C LEU A 196 4.20 -10.89 6.63
N GLY A 197 5.45 -11.12 7.06
CA GLY A 197 6.53 -10.14 6.94
C GLY A 197 6.83 -9.77 5.48
N ALA A 198 6.90 -10.75 4.59
CA ALA A 198 7.10 -10.53 3.16
C ALA A 198 5.93 -9.75 2.53
N GLY A 199 4.69 -10.07 2.90
CA GLY A 199 3.51 -9.36 2.41
C GLY A 199 3.46 -7.90 2.86
N LEU A 200 3.83 -7.61 4.11
CA LEU A 200 3.95 -6.25 4.62
C LEU A 200 5.04 -5.48 3.87
N ALA A 201 6.23 -6.05 3.71
CA ALA A 201 7.33 -5.44 2.99
C ALA A 201 6.98 -5.18 1.51
N ALA A 202 6.35 -6.14 0.84
CA ALA A 202 5.87 -5.99 -0.54
C ALA A 202 4.80 -4.90 -0.66
N SER A 203 3.88 -4.79 0.31
CA SER A 203 2.85 -3.75 0.34
C SER A 203 3.45 -2.35 0.47
N VAL A 204 4.41 -2.16 1.39
CA VAL A 204 5.12 -0.90 1.57
C VAL A 204 5.95 -0.56 0.31
N GLY A 205 6.65 -1.54 -0.25
CA GLY A 205 7.40 -1.37 -1.50
C GLY A 205 6.51 -0.99 -2.68
N ALA A 206 5.34 -1.62 -2.81
CA ALA A 206 4.36 -1.29 -3.84
C ALA A 206 3.83 0.14 -3.69
N LEU A 207 3.53 0.58 -2.46
CA LEU A 207 3.15 1.97 -2.17
C LEU A 207 4.25 2.96 -2.56
N PHE A 208 5.51 2.65 -2.25
CA PHE A 208 6.65 3.47 -2.63
C PHE A 208 6.81 3.57 -4.15
N CYS A 209 6.76 2.43 -4.86
CA CYS A 209 6.81 2.39 -6.33
C CYS A 209 5.67 3.17 -6.97
N ARG A 210 4.46 3.14 -6.37
CA ARG A 210 3.31 3.91 -6.82
C ARG A 210 3.52 5.42 -6.62
N ALA A 211 4.11 5.82 -5.50
CA ALA A 211 4.42 7.22 -5.21
C ALA A 211 5.46 7.81 -6.17
N GLN A 212 6.36 7.00 -6.72
CA GLN A 212 7.40 7.46 -7.64
C GLN A 212 6.92 7.76 -9.07
N LYS A 213 5.70 7.38 -9.46
CA LYS A 213 5.15 7.66 -10.80
C LYS A 213 3.97 8.64 -10.74
N PRO A 214 4.26 9.92 -10.43
CA PRO A 214 3.25 10.97 -10.37
C PRO A 214 2.56 11.15 -11.73
N TYR A 215 1.29 11.55 -11.69
CA TYR A 215 0.59 11.94 -12.89
C TYR A 215 1.14 13.26 -13.41
N THR A 216 1.44 13.33 -14.71
CA THR A 216 1.93 14.53 -15.36
C THR A 216 1.26 14.74 -16.70
N CYS A 217 0.89 15.97 -17.02
CA CYS A 217 0.30 16.33 -18.31
C CYS A 217 0.69 17.75 -18.75
N LEU A 218 0.38 18.05 -20.01
CA LEU A 218 0.39 19.44 -20.49
C LEU A 218 -1.04 19.93 -20.45
N LEU A 219 -1.22 21.15 -19.95
CA LEU A 219 -2.52 21.79 -19.92
C LEU A 219 -2.70 22.71 -21.12
N GLY A 220 -3.90 22.67 -21.69
CA GLY A 220 -4.38 23.57 -22.73
C GLY A 220 -5.55 24.38 -22.21
N ARG A 221 -5.75 25.57 -22.77
CA ARG A 221 -6.85 26.46 -22.41
C ARG A 221 -8.10 26.08 -23.21
N VAL A 222 -9.26 26.06 -22.55
CA VAL A 222 -10.55 25.98 -23.24
C VAL A 222 -10.97 27.39 -23.69
N LEU A 223 -11.33 27.55 -24.96
CA LEU A 223 -11.65 28.85 -25.55
C LEU A 223 -12.68 29.63 -24.73
N ASN A 224 -12.45 30.94 -24.59
CA ASN A 224 -13.32 31.89 -23.86
C ASN A 224 -13.57 31.54 -22.39
N THR A 225 -12.71 30.72 -21.78
CA THR A 225 -12.78 30.39 -20.35
C THR A 225 -11.41 30.48 -19.71
N ASP A 226 -11.37 30.39 -18.38
CA ASP A 226 -10.13 30.35 -17.60
C ASP A 226 -9.79 28.93 -17.16
N LEU A 227 -10.40 27.93 -17.82
CA LEU A 227 -10.22 26.52 -17.53
C LEU A 227 -9.05 25.95 -18.33
N TYR A 228 -8.13 25.30 -17.62
CA TYR A 228 -6.97 24.62 -18.17
C TYR A 228 -7.09 23.12 -17.94
N LEU A 229 -7.08 22.32 -19.01
CA LEU A 229 -7.32 20.88 -18.98
C LEU A 229 -6.25 20.11 -19.74
N ASP A 230 -6.10 18.82 -19.43
CA ASP A 230 -5.18 17.94 -20.15
C ASP A 230 -5.57 17.81 -21.63
N ILE A 231 -4.68 18.26 -22.50
CA ILE A 231 -4.83 18.28 -23.96
C ILE A 231 -5.05 16.87 -24.51
N LYS A 232 -4.45 15.84 -23.89
CA LYS A 232 -4.60 14.46 -24.34
C LYS A 232 -5.99 13.90 -24.04
N ARG A 233 -6.65 14.43 -23.01
CA ARG A 233 -7.93 13.92 -22.52
C ARG A 233 -9.12 14.73 -23.05
N TYR A 234 -8.94 16.04 -23.22
CA TYR A 234 -10.01 16.94 -23.64
C TYR A 234 -9.67 17.60 -24.98
N ARG A 235 -10.43 17.25 -26.03
CA ARG A 235 -10.22 17.79 -27.39
C ARG A 235 -10.44 19.29 -27.52
N ALA A 236 -11.21 19.89 -26.61
CA ALA A 236 -11.50 21.34 -26.60
C ALA A 236 -10.40 22.18 -25.93
N ALA A 237 -9.37 21.53 -25.35
CA ALA A 237 -8.24 22.21 -24.72
C ALA A 237 -7.13 22.40 -25.74
N GLU A 238 -6.80 23.65 -26.05
CA GLU A 238 -5.79 24.01 -27.04
C GLU A 238 -4.55 24.60 -26.34
N GLU A 239 -3.36 24.32 -26.89
CA GLU A 239 -2.13 24.90 -26.39
C GLU A 239 -2.06 26.40 -26.73
N LEU A 240 -1.51 27.17 -25.80
CA LEU A 240 -1.22 28.57 -26.05
C LEU A 240 0.10 28.67 -26.84
N PRO A 241 0.15 29.48 -27.91
CA PRO A 241 1.39 29.66 -28.67
C PRO A 241 2.47 30.27 -27.77
N GLY A 242 3.68 29.71 -27.81
CA GLY A 242 4.81 30.17 -27.00
C GLY A 242 4.77 29.80 -25.51
N ILE A 243 3.63 29.33 -24.96
CA ILE A 243 3.45 29.05 -23.54
C ILE A 243 3.16 27.56 -23.32
N LYS A 244 3.99 26.89 -22.51
CA LYS A 244 3.80 25.49 -22.10
C LYS A 244 3.43 25.41 -20.63
N ILE A 245 2.26 24.84 -20.34
CA ILE A 245 1.79 24.65 -18.96
C ILE A 245 1.98 23.18 -18.58
N PHE A 246 2.89 22.92 -17.65
CA PHE A 246 3.21 21.58 -17.16
C PHE A 246 2.55 21.32 -15.81
N HIS A 247 1.60 20.38 -15.77
CA HIS A 247 0.93 19.97 -14.55
C HIS A 247 1.62 18.76 -13.94
N TYR A 248 1.95 18.84 -12.65
CA TYR A 248 2.59 17.77 -11.88
C TYR A 248 1.79 17.45 -10.62
N CYS A 249 1.39 16.17 -10.48
CA CYS A 249 0.60 15.69 -9.35
C CYS A 249 1.38 14.65 -8.54
N GLY A 250 1.83 15.05 -7.34
CA GLY A 250 2.62 14.20 -6.44
C GLY A 250 3.58 15.00 -5.57
N GLY A 251 4.56 14.34 -4.97
CA GLY A 251 5.65 15.00 -4.22
C GLY A 251 6.88 15.24 -5.09
N LEU A 252 7.56 16.37 -4.89
CA LEU A 252 8.86 16.65 -5.50
C LEU A 252 9.97 16.49 -4.46
N ASN A 253 10.62 15.32 -4.47
CA ASN A 253 11.57 14.93 -3.46
C ASN A 253 12.87 14.37 -4.05
N PHE A 254 13.82 13.98 -3.21
CA PHE A 254 15.08 13.36 -3.61
C PHE A 254 14.89 12.19 -4.60
N ALA A 255 13.85 11.36 -4.43
CA ALA A 255 13.59 10.20 -5.27
C ALA A 255 12.89 10.56 -6.59
N SER A 256 12.01 11.56 -6.62
CA SER A 256 11.24 11.94 -7.80
C SER A 256 11.88 13.04 -8.65
N LYS A 257 12.88 13.79 -8.12
CA LYS A 257 13.48 14.95 -8.80
C LYS A 257 13.99 14.67 -10.22
N ASN A 258 14.63 13.52 -10.44
CA ASN A 258 15.17 13.16 -11.75
C ASN A 258 14.05 12.84 -12.75
N LEU A 259 12.99 12.19 -12.27
CA LEU A 259 11.82 11.90 -13.09
C LEU A 259 11.04 13.18 -13.42
N PHE A 260 10.92 14.10 -12.46
CA PHE A 260 10.33 15.42 -12.68
C PHE A 260 11.05 16.17 -13.80
N ARG A 261 12.38 16.32 -13.68
CA ARG A 261 13.22 17.04 -14.65
C ARG A 261 13.11 16.44 -16.05
N SER A 262 13.34 15.13 -16.17
CA SER A 262 13.28 14.43 -17.48
C SER A 262 11.89 14.50 -18.09
N THR A 263 10.82 14.39 -17.28
CA THR A 263 9.44 14.44 -17.78
C THR A 263 9.02 15.85 -18.18
N LEU A 264 9.42 16.88 -17.44
CA LEU A 264 9.20 18.28 -17.79
C LEU A 264 9.84 18.57 -19.14
N PHE A 265 11.14 18.31 -19.28
CA PHE A 265 11.89 18.58 -20.51
C PHE A 265 11.39 17.78 -21.72
N ARG A 266 11.03 16.51 -21.52
CA ARG A 266 10.41 15.71 -22.57
C ARG A 266 9.04 16.26 -23.00
N LYS A 267 8.20 16.71 -22.05
CA LYS A 267 6.86 17.23 -22.39
C LYS A 267 6.91 18.60 -23.07
N ILE A 268 7.76 19.52 -22.60
CA ILE A 268 7.88 20.83 -23.24
C ILE A 268 8.59 20.77 -24.61
N GLY A 269 9.20 19.62 -24.95
CA GLY A 269 9.88 19.37 -26.23
C GLY A 269 11.35 19.81 -26.24
N TYR A 270 11.95 19.99 -25.05
CA TYR A 270 13.36 20.37 -24.83
C TYR A 270 14.33 19.21 -25.10
N MET A 271 13.80 18.00 -25.02
CA MET A 271 14.49 16.75 -25.29
C MET A 271 13.74 16.00 -26.40
N LYS A 272 14.37 15.82 -27.56
CA LYS A 272 13.86 14.96 -28.64
C LYS A 272 14.37 13.54 -28.42
N PRO A 273 13.60 12.48 -28.72
CA PRO A 273 14.19 11.15 -28.84
C PRO A 273 15.27 11.21 -29.93
N ALA A 274 16.47 10.69 -29.64
CA ALA A 274 17.51 10.57 -30.64
C ALA A 274 16.94 9.86 -31.88
N GLU A 275 17.29 10.33 -33.07
CA GLU A 275 16.81 9.71 -34.31
C GLU A 275 17.19 8.22 -34.35
N LEU A 276 16.35 7.41 -35.00
CA LEU A 276 16.63 5.99 -35.19
C LEU A 276 17.93 5.84 -35.99
N SER A 277 19.01 5.43 -35.36
CA SER A 277 20.18 4.92 -36.06
C SER A 277 19.88 3.51 -36.57
N HIS A 278 20.09 3.27 -37.86
CA HIS A 278 20.14 1.92 -38.41
C HIS A 278 21.45 1.27 -37.96
N ASP A 279 21.38 0.24 -37.11
CA ASP A 279 22.50 -0.69 -36.94
C ASP A 279 22.69 -1.49 -38.24
N GLU A 280 23.93 -1.88 -38.56
CA GLU A 280 24.30 -2.67 -39.76
C GLU A 280 23.52 -4.01 -39.88
N ASP A 281 22.87 -4.46 -38.81
CA ASP A 281 22.12 -5.71 -38.70
C ASP A 281 20.57 -5.58 -38.83
N ASN A 282 20.04 -4.42 -39.27
CA ASN A 282 18.58 -4.21 -39.49
C ASN A 282 17.66 -4.46 -38.27
N ASN A 283 18.22 -4.53 -37.05
CA ASN A 283 17.45 -4.62 -35.82
C ASN A 283 17.09 -3.23 -35.28
N LEU A 284 15.80 -3.01 -35.01
CA LEU A 284 15.27 -1.74 -34.52
C LEU A 284 15.55 -1.57 -33.01
N THR A 285 16.73 -1.09 -32.64
CA THR A 285 17.09 -0.72 -31.26
C THR A 285 16.59 0.69 -30.97
N ARG A 286 15.43 0.83 -30.31
CA ARG A 286 14.94 2.13 -29.84
C ARG A 286 15.82 2.61 -28.69
N SER A 287 16.89 3.34 -28.98
CA SER A 287 17.69 3.98 -27.95
C SER A 287 16.81 4.92 -27.13
N GLU A 288 16.81 4.77 -25.79
CA GLU A 288 16.18 5.73 -24.87
C GLU A 288 17.04 6.99 -24.66
N SER A 289 17.98 7.27 -25.57
CA SER A 289 18.77 8.50 -25.56
C SER A 289 17.91 9.67 -26.06
N TYR A 290 17.87 10.73 -25.27
CA TYR A 290 17.23 11.99 -25.67
C TYR A 290 18.32 12.99 -26.02
N GLU A 291 18.18 13.63 -27.18
CA GLU A 291 19.05 14.71 -27.62
C GLU A 291 18.44 16.07 -27.35
N TRP A 292 19.31 17.03 -27.05
CA TRP A 292 18.94 18.41 -26.76
C TRP A 292 18.50 19.11 -28.06
N ASP A 293 17.36 19.82 -28.02
CA ASP A 293 16.87 20.59 -29.17
C ASP A 293 17.32 22.05 -29.12
N PRO A 294 18.34 22.46 -29.89
CA PRO A 294 18.84 23.84 -29.91
C PRO A 294 17.80 24.88 -30.33
N THR A 295 16.74 24.46 -31.01
CA THR A 295 15.74 25.37 -31.59
C THR A 295 14.58 25.70 -30.64
N ILE A 296 14.54 25.15 -29.42
CA ILE A 296 13.37 25.30 -28.54
C ILE A 296 13.05 26.75 -28.17
N GLY A 297 14.06 27.61 -28.00
CA GLY A 297 13.85 29.03 -27.68
C GLY A 297 13.06 29.79 -28.75
N SER A 298 12.97 29.27 -29.98
CA SER A 298 12.13 29.84 -31.04
C SER A 298 10.65 29.44 -30.95
N ARG A 299 10.33 28.38 -30.21
CA ARG A 299 8.98 27.79 -30.13
C ARG A 299 8.32 27.95 -28.77
N VAL A 300 9.13 27.99 -27.71
CA VAL A 300 8.69 28.10 -26.32
C VAL A 300 9.38 29.29 -25.71
N HIS A 301 8.59 30.22 -25.18
CA HIS A 301 9.07 31.44 -24.54
C HIS A 301 8.71 31.48 -23.05
N CYS A 302 7.67 30.74 -22.63
CA CYS A 302 7.26 30.58 -21.24
C CYS A 302 6.95 29.13 -20.90
N VAL A 303 7.39 28.70 -19.72
CA VAL A 303 6.98 27.46 -19.08
C VAL A 303 6.31 27.80 -17.75
N ILE A 304 5.07 27.37 -17.56
CA ILE A 304 4.34 27.50 -16.30
C ILE A 304 4.26 26.13 -15.66
N VAL A 305 4.81 25.98 -14.45
CA VAL A 305 4.65 24.77 -13.65
C VAL A 305 3.39 24.94 -12.81
N ASP A 306 2.36 24.15 -13.12
CA ASP A 306 1.17 24.05 -12.29
C ASP A 306 1.44 23.07 -11.13
N ALA A 307 1.56 23.66 -9.95
CA ALA A 307 1.82 23.02 -8.66
C ALA A 307 0.55 22.88 -7.80
N SER A 308 -0.65 23.06 -8.37
CA SER A 308 -1.93 22.87 -7.66
C SER A 308 -2.08 21.49 -7.02
N ALA A 309 -1.46 20.46 -7.62
CA ALA A 309 -1.45 19.08 -7.12
C ALA A 309 -0.08 18.65 -6.55
N LEU A 310 0.82 19.60 -6.27
CA LEU A 310 2.10 19.34 -5.64
C LEU A 310 1.88 19.20 -4.12
N SER A 311 1.95 17.97 -3.62
CA SER A 311 1.61 17.69 -2.21
C SER A 311 2.67 18.21 -1.23
N TYR A 312 3.94 18.07 -1.58
CA TYR A 312 5.08 18.51 -0.75
C TYR A 312 6.35 18.63 -1.60
N VAL A 313 7.34 19.38 -1.10
CA VAL A 313 8.66 19.53 -1.69
C VAL A 313 9.76 19.39 -0.62
N ASP A 314 10.91 18.82 -0.98
CA ASP A 314 12.11 18.81 -0.13
C ASP A 314 13.25 19.67 -0.72
N ALA A 315 14.33 19.85 0.04
CA ALA A 315 15.47 20.66 -0.41
C ALA A 315 16.11 20.15 -1.72
N PRO A 316 16.39 18.84 -1.90
CA PRO A 316 16.81 18.30 -3.21
C PRO A 316 15.85 18.58 -4.37
N GLY A 317 14.55 18.57 -4.10
CA GLY A 317 13.49 18.93 -5.05
C GLY A 317 13.57 20.40 -5.47
N ILE A 318 13.69 21.31 -4.50
CA ILE A 318 13.87 22.75 -4.74
C ILE A 318 15.16 23.01 -5.52
N LYS A 319 16.28 22.41 -5.12
CA LYS A 319 17.56 22.52 -5.84
C LYS A 319 17.45 22.09 -7.31
N THR A 320 16.61 21.09 -7.59
CA THR A 320 16.35 20.66 -8.97
C THR A 320 15.53 21.69 -9.73
N LEU A 321 14.55 22.35 -9.09
CA LEU A 321 13.85 23.49 -9.69
C LEU A 321 14.79 24.67 -9.97
N VAL A 322 15.75 24.95 -9.08
CA VAL A 322 16.77 26.00 -9.33
C VAL A 322 17.60 25.67 -10.56
N SER A 323 18.08 24.44 -10.67
CA SER A 323 18.82 23.98 -11.86
C SER A 323 17.99 24.07 -13.15
N ILE A 324 16.71 23.69 -13.10
CA ILE A 324 15.79 23.83 -14.24
C ILE A 324 15.57 25.30 -14.60
N HIS A 325 15.39 26.16 -13.60
CA HIS A 325 15.21 27.60 -13.78
C HIS A 325 16.41 28.20 -14.53
N HIS A 326 17.64 27.93 -14.08
CA HIS A 326 18.85 28.44 -14.72
C HIS A 326 18.99 27.99 -16.18
N GLU A 327 18.68 26.74 -16.48
CA GLU A 327 18.78 26.19 -17.83
C GLU A 327 17.73 26.75 -18.79
N LEU A 328 16.50 26.95 -18.30
CA LEU A 328 15.44 27.59 -19.08
C LEU A 328 15.74 29.07 -19.32
N VAL A 329 16.21 29.80 -18.31
CA VAL A 329 16.62 31.20 -18.44
C VAL A 329 17.79 31.36 -19.41
N ALA A 330 18.78 30.46 -19.36
CA ALA A 330 19.89 30.43 -20.33
C ALA A 330 19.41 30.23 -21.78
N SER A 331 18.25 29.60 -21.97
CA SER A 331 17.60 29.41 -23.27
C SER A 331 16.60 30.53 -23.63
N ASN A 332 16.58 31.62 -22.87
CA ASN A 332 15.62 32.73 -22.98
C ASN A 332 14.16 32.32 -22.79
N ILE A 333 13.92 31.31 -21.92
CA ILE A 333 12.58 30.81 -21.57
C ILE A 333 12.28 31.22 -20.13
N THR A 334 11.16 31.94 -19.93
CA THR A 334 10.70 32.33 -18.59
C THR A 334 10.01 31.15 -17.90
N LEU A 335 10.42 30.80 -16.68
CA LEU A 335 9.75 29.79 -15.86
C LEU A 335 8.91 30.48 -14.78
N LEU A 336 7.64 30.10 -14.64
CA LEU A 336 6.72 30.60 -13.62
C LEU A 336 6.15 29.43 -12.81
N LEU A 337 5.80 29.67 -11.55
CA LEU A 337 5.15 28.70 -10.68
C LEU A 337 3.71 29.14 -10.38
N ALA A 338 2.74 28.26 -10.57
CA ALA A 338 1.33 28.57 -10.34
C ALA A 338 0.69 27.55 -9.38
N GLY A 339 -0.20 28.02 -8.51
CA GLY A 339 -1.05 27.14 -7.68
C GLY A 339 -0.33 26.38 -6.58
N ALA A 340 0.89 26.75 -6.20
CA ALA A 340 1.60 26.09 -5.10
C ALA A 340 0.86 26.29 -3.76
N ASN A 341 0.72 25.22 -2.98
CA ASN A 341 0.09 25.29 -1.66
C ASN A 341 0.99 26.00 -0.62
N GLY A 342 0.39 26.43 0.50
CA GLY A 342 1.10 27.13 1.57
C GLY A 342 2.37 26.41 2.06
N PRO A 343 2.31 25.12 2.45
CA PRO A 343 3.49 24.38 2.91
C PRO A 343 4.63 24.30 1.88
N VAL A 344 4.32 24.20 0.59
CA VAL A 344 5.34 24.22 -0.48
C VAL A 344 6.00 25.60 -0.57
N LEU A 345 5.22 26.68 -0.51
CA LEU A 345 5.74 28.05 -0.54
C LEU A 345 6.62 28.34 0.68
N GLU A 346 6.18 27.96 1.88
CA GLU A 346 6.96 28.11 3.12
C GLU A 346 8.30 27.35 3.05
N MET A 347 8.30 26.15 2.44
CA MET A 347 9.51 25.37 2.26
C MET A 347 10.47 26.01 1.24
N ILE A 348 9.96 26.60 0.17
CA ILE A 348 10.75 27.38 -0.81
C ILE A 348 11.37 28.62 -0.14
N GLU A 349 10.59 29.35 0.66
CA GLU A 349 11.08 30.52 1.40
C GLU A 349 12.17 30.13 2.40
N ARG A 350 11.95 29.05 3.15
CA ARG A 350 12.96 28.51 4.08
C ARG A 350 14.23 28.06 3.36
N TYR A 351 14.11 27.44 2.19
CA TYR A 351 15.27 27.09 1.38
C TYR A 351 16.03 28.34 0.93
N ASN A 352 15.31 29.36 0.43
CA ASN A 352 15.90 30.61 -0.05
C ASN A 352 16.59 31.45 1.04
N SER A 353 16.17 31.31 2.31
CA SER A 353 16.81 31.99 3.44
C SER A 353 18.11 31.31 3.91
N LEU A 354 18.24 30.00 3.66
CA LEU A 354 19.38 29.20 4.11
C LEU A 354 20.44 28.97 3.02
N GLU A 355 20.02 28.83 1.76
CA GLU A 355 20.91 28.48 0.64
C GLU A 355 21.32 29.73 -0.15
N THR A 356 22.56 29.70 -0.69
CA THR A 356 23.07 30.80 -1.53
C THR A 356 22.42 30.80 -2.92
N ASP A 357 22.17 29.61 -3.48
CA ASP A 357 21.59 29.43 -4.80
C ASP A 357 20.06 29.45 -4.73
N ARG A 358 19.49 30.66 -4.73
CA ARG A 358 18.07 30.90 -4.46
C ARG A 358 17.19 30.60 -5.66
N LEU A 359 16.02 30.03 -5.39
CA LEU A 359 14.94 29.90 -6.34
C LEU A 359 14.22 31.25 -6.50
N GLN A 360 14.65 32.06 -7.46
CA GLN A 360 13.98 33.32 -7.83
C GLN A 360 12.91 33.02 -8.90
N LEU A 361 11.71 32.69 -8.44
CA LEU A 361 10.58 32.36 -9.31
C LEU A 361 9.37 33.20 -8.94
N ASP A 362 8.76 33.80 -9.95
CA ASP A 362 7.47 34.46 -9.77
C ASP A 362 6.39 33.40 -9.54
N THR A 363 5.73 33.51 -8.38
CA THR A 363 4.68 32.60 -7.93
C THR A 363 3.32 33.23 -8.09
N PHE A 364 2.35 32.49 -8.64
CA PHE A 364 0.99 32.96 -8.88
C PHE A 364 -0.06 32.08 -8.20
N PRO A 365 -1.18 32.64 -7.73
CA PRO A 365 -2.27 31.87 -7.14
C PRO A 365 -2.89 30.87 -8.11
N THR A 366 -3.08 31.26 -9.37
CA THR A 366 -3.68 30.39 -10.41
C THR A 366 -2.83 30.35 -11.67
N VAL A 367 -3.04 29.30 -12.48
CA VAL A 367 -2.45 29.19 -13.82
C VAL A 367 -2.90 30.35 -14.71
N HIS A 368 -4.14 30.81 -14.56
CA HIS A 368 -4.65 31.94 -15.35
C HIS A 368 -3.87 33.23 -15.06
N ASP A 369 -3.63 33.54 -13.79
CA ASP A 369 -2.88 34.74 -13.38
C ASP A 369 -1.46 34.73 -13.96
N ALA A 370 -0.79 33.57 -13.92
CA ALA A 370 0.54 33.40 -14.50
C ALA A 370 0.54 33.63 -16.02
N VAL A 371 -0.47 33.13 -16.73
CA VAL A 371 -0.63 33.33 -18.19
C VAL A 371 -0.88 34.81 -18.51
N VAL A 372 -1.76 35.48 -17.77
CA VAL A 372 -2.06 36.90 -17.97
C VAL A 372 -0.83 37.76 -17.70
N TYR A 373 -0.12 37.50 -16.59
CA TYR A 373 1.12 38.18 -16.26
C TYR A 373 2.15 38.06 -17.39
N TYR A 374 2.37 36.84 -17.89
CA TYR A 374 3.34 36.62 -18.97
C TYR A 374 2.96 37.36 -20.25
N LYS A 375 1.67 37.34 -20.64
CA LYS A 375 1.20 38.07 -21.83
C LYS A 375 1.41 39.58 -21.73
N VAL A 376 1.23 40.16 -20.54
CA VAL A 376 1.50 41.58 -20.30
C VAL A 376 3.00 41.87 -20.39
N LEU A 377 3.84 40.96 -19.88
CA LEU A 377 5.30 41.08 -19.95
C LEU A 377 5.81 40.96 -21.39
N GLU A 378 5.24 40.06 -22.18
CA GLU A 378 5.51 39.89 -23.61
C GLU A 378 5.11 41.14 -24.41
N ALA A 379 3.92 41.70 -24.16
CA ALA A 379 3.47 42.94 -24.80
C ALA A 379 4.43 44.11 -24.54
N LYS A 380 4.89 44.28 -23.29
CA LYS A 380 5.88 45.31 -22.94
C LYS A 380 7.22 45.14 -23.65
N ARG A 381 7.69 43.89 -23.85
CA ARG A 381 8.92 43.62 -24.59
C ARG A 381 8.81 44.03 -26.07
N HIS A 382 7.64 43.84 -26.68
CA HIS A 382 7.39 44.28 -28.05
C HIS A 382 7.38 45.81 -28.20
N ASP A 383 6.81 46.56 -27.26
CA ASP A 383 6.80 48.03 -27.30
C ASP A 383 8.21 48.63 -27.18
N VAL A 384 9.05 48.08 -26.29
CA VAL A 384 10.43 48.55 -26.11
C VAL A 384 11.27 48.29 -27.37
N THR A 385 11.12 47.12 -27.99
CA THR A 385 11.87 46.76 -29.20
C THR A 385 11.49 47.66 -30.38
N THR A 386 10.20 47.97 -30.55
CA THR A 386 9.70 48.84 -31.62
C THR A 386 10.22 50.27 -31.49
N THR A 387 10.30 50.78 -30.25
CA THR A 387 10.79 52.14 -29.96
C THR A 387 12.29 52.30 -30.27
N VAL A 388 13.10 51.26 -30.04
CA VAL A 388 14.55 51.27 -30.31
C VAL A 388 14.86 51.13 -31.80
N THR A 389 14.01 50.46 -32.59
CA THR A 389 14.19 50.36 -34.05
C THR A 389 13.74 51.58 -34.84
N MET A 390 13.03 52.53 -34.22
CA MET A 390 12.56 53.78 -34.85
C MET A 390 13.43 55.01 -34.55
N THR A 391 14.50 54.84 -33.80
CA THR A 391 15.56 55.83 -33.55
C THR A 391 16.83 55.43 -34.25
#